data_AF-L8X126-F1
#
_entry.id   AF-L8X126-F1
#
_cell.length_a   1.000
_cell.length_b   1.000
_cell.length_c   1.000
_cell.angle_alpha   90.00
_cell.angle_beta   90.00
_cell.angle_gamma   90.00
#
_symmetry.space_group_name_H-M   'P 1'
#
loop_
_entity.id
_entity.type
_entity.pdbx_description
1 polymer ?
#
loop_
_entity_poly.entity_id
_entity_poly.type
_entity_poly.pdbx_seq_one_letter_code
_entity_poly.pdbx_strand_id
1 'polypeptide(L)'
;MITQLSNELPTLEIDTHPEITAALLTCIAAGYKHLLIRTPEDGIGRVKSLVTNTLSALTAPLIQRIRAKEHHTPLSFLRSILISQSGHNPEHSFVSTIHGAHHTKPHSPVRSKHRAVSPISPPTSPSRPSSYPNVQSLELTQLRPSNQLRPVSLPPRRKPSAIRVPNALVVSHLEVASRAVQQTFVDVLKSRIIIIDSDADDYGDTNIGVGRWNLPDDFLLVYVHSGGRDDRERSPIIKPLEQIDVFGYSMTIVLTDQDLSYGGSQHHLMYSSMLSKENIRHMLKAAKEMRLPLPLQVYAASLISAARNHHQLDGSFLTLRAQRDFETLLKASTVVSRVLDASTEYGPTAVDAAKLFIRVVTHRLRVRNGPQDEALGPLLWDDEDERGARSLPSLGLETLEHSRRSICDIIVEDILTAV
;
A
#
# COMPACT_ATOMS: atom_id res chain seq x y z
N MET A 1 8.81 22.95 27.61
CA MET A 1 8.47 23.06 26.16
C MET A 1 7.39 22.07 25.75
N ILE A 2 7.46 20.78 26.14
CA ILE A 2 6.41 19.79 25.84
C ILE A 2 5.06 20.12 26.53
N THR A 3 5.09 20.63 27.77
CA THR A 3 3.89 21.03 28.53
C THR A 3 3.13 22.22 27.97
N GLN A 4 3.71 23.01 27.04
CA GLN A 4 2.97 24.08 26.36
C GLN A 4 2.20 23.57 25.14
N LEU A 5 2.64 22.47 24.51
CA LEU A 5 1.96 21.88 23.36
C LEU A 5 0.61 21.26 23.73
N SER A 6 0.45 20.76 24.97
CA SER A 6 -0.79 20.08 25.40
C SER A 6 -2.01 21.01 25.48
N ASN A 7 -1.82 22.32 25.62
CA ASN A 7 -2.93 23.26 25.84
C ASN A 7 -3.47 23.87 24.53
N GLU A 8 -2.78 23.72 23.41
CA GLU A 8 -3.17 24.29 22.12
C GLU A 8 -3.44 23.24 21.04
N LEU A 9 -3.16 21.97 21.31
CA LEU A 9 -3.50 20.92 20.36
C LEU A 9 -5.01 20.71 20.40
N PRO A 10 -5.73 21.01 19.30
CA PRO A 10 -7.13 20.67 19.21
C PRO A 10 -7.23 19.16 19.44
N THR A 11 -8.17 18.76 20.31
CA THR A 11 -8.51 17.35 20.50
C THR A 11 -8.83 16.80 19.11
N LEU A 12 -7.87 16.10 18.50
CA LEU A 12 -8.15 15.35 17.29
C LEU A 12 -9.25 14.39 17.73
N GLU A 13 -10.48 14.61 17.27
CA GLU A 13 -11.47 13.55 17.28
C GLU A 13 -10.90 12.47 16.36
N ILE A 14 -10.23 11.49 16.98
CA ILE A 14 -9.58 10.39 16.29
C ILE A 14 -10.69 9.47 15.81
N ASP A 15 -11.37 9.86 14.74
CA ASP A 15 -12.58 9.16 14.34
C ASP A 15 -12.27 7.85 13.63
N THR A 16 -13.08 6.87 14.00
CA THR A 16 -13.19 5.48 13.54
C THR A 16 -12.08 4.50 13.93
N HIS A 17 -10.78 4.85 13.85
CA HIS A 17 -9.72 3.86 14.11
C HIS A 17 -8.46 4.44 14.78
N PRO A 18 -8.42 4.54 16.13
CA PRO A 18 -7.31 5.17 16.85
C PRO A 18 -5.97 4.45 16.67
N GLU A 19 -5.99 3.14 16.43
CA GLU A 19 -4.77 2.36 16.24
C GLU A 19 -4.05 2.73 14.93
N ILE A 20 -4.78 2.96 13.84
CA ILE A 20 -4.21 3.38 12.56
C ILE A 20 -3.65 4.79 12.67
N THR A 21 -4.41 5.70 13.26
CA THR A 21 -3.97 7.08 13.47
C THR A 21 -2.72 7.13 14.33
N ALA A 22 -2.67 6.39 15.44
CA ALA A 22 -1.50 6.31 16.30
C ALA A 22 -0.30 5.70 15.58
N ALA A 23 -0.49 4.63 14.78
CA ALA A 23 0.57 4.01 14.01
C ALA A 23 1.14 4.97 12.93
N LEU A 24 0.28 5.65 12.17
CA LEU A 24 0.68 6.63 11.17
C LEU A 24 1.42 7.81 11.79
N LEU A 25 0.89 8.38 12.87
CA LEU A 25 1.54 9.47 13.60
C LEU A 25 2.89 9.04 14.17
N THR A 26 2.99 7.80 14.69
CA THR A 26 4.26 7.25 15.19
C THR A 26 5.29 7.13 14.07
N CYS A 27 4.87 6.62 12.91
CA CYS A 27 5.73 6.52 11.73
C CYS A 27 6.20 7.89 11.23
N ILE A 28 5.31 8.90 11.21
CA ILE A 28 5.65 10.28 10.85
C ILE A 28 6.64 10.86 11.87
N ALA A 29 6.33 10.81 13.16
CA ALA A 29 7.19 11.33 14.23
C ALA A 29 8.56 10.63 14.31
N ALA A 30 8.66 9.38 13.85
CA ALA A 30 9.90 8.63 13.71
C ALA A 30 10.75 9.00 12.47
N GLY A 31 10.39 10.08 11.76
CA GLY A 31 11.06 10.51 10.53
C GLY A 31 10.56 9.76 9.30
N TYR A 32 9.24 9.64 9.17
CA TYR A 32 8.56 9.04 8.01
C TYR A 32 8.97 7.58 7.74
N LYS A 33 9.03 6.77 8.81
CA LYS A 33 9.29 5.33 8.70
C LYS A 33 8.15 4.65 7.94
N HIS A 34 8.49 3.74 7.04
CA HIS A 34 7.48 3.05 6.24
C HIS A 34 6.68 2.07 7.10
N LEU A 35 5.39 1.97 6.79
CA LEU A 35 4.39 1.21 7.55
C LEU A 35 3.90 0.00 6.75
N LEU A 36 3.95 -1.17 7.37
CA LEU A 36 3.32 -2.40 6.90
C LEU A 36 2.01 -2.61 7.66
N ILE A 37 0.91 -2.82 6.93
CA ILE A 37 -0.39 -3.17 7.53
C ILE A 37 -0.82 -4.52 6.98
N ARG A 38 -1.02 -5.47 7.88
CA ARG A 38 -1.60 -6.77 7.59
C ARG A 38 -3.10 -6.71 7.85
N THR A 39 -3.89 -7.20 6.92
CA THR A 39 -5.35 -7.28 7.11
C THR A 39 -5.90 -8.47 6.32
N PRO A 40 -7.05 -9.05 6.70
CA PRO A 40 -7.73 -10.03 5.86
C PRO A 40 -7.97 -9.50 4.44
N GLU A 41 -7.99 -10.41 3.45
CA GLU A 41 -8.07 -10.03 2.03
C GLU A 41 -9.30 -9.15 1.72
N ASP A 42 -10.43 -9.50 2.31
CA ASP A 42 -11.71 -8.79 2.27
C ASP A 42 -11.62 -7.38 2.90
N GLY A 43 -10.70 -7.18 3.84
CA GLY A 43 -10.44 -5.92 4.52
C GLY A 43 -9.55 -4.93 3.76
N ILE A 44 -8.76 -5.38 2.77
CA ILE A 44 -7.73 -4.54 2.11
C ILE A 44 -8.32 -3.25 1.55
N GLY A 45 -9.45 -3.33 0.85
CA GLY A 45 -10.10 -2.17 0.24
C GLY A 45 -10.46 -1.11 1.28
N ARG A 46 -11.00 -1.55 2.42
CA ARG A 46 -11.47 -0.72 3.53
C ARG A 46 -10.29 -0.09 4.27
N VAL A 47 -9.32 -0.89 4.70
CA VAL A 47 -8.10 -0.42 5.35
C VAL A 47 -7.36 0.58 4.46
N LYS A 48 -7.24 0.31 3.16
CA LYS A 48 -6.62 1.24 2.20
C LYS A 48 -7.36 2.59 2.16
N SER A 49 -8.69 2.59 2.13
CA SER A 49 -9.49 3.83 2.13
C SER A 49 -9.33 4.59 3.44
N LEU A 50 -9.40 3.88 4.57
CA LEU A 50 -9.22 4.45 5.90
C LEU A 50 -7.85 5.09 6.08
N VAL A 51 -6.76 4.39 5.75
CA VAL A 51 -5.39 4.93 5.77
C VAL A 51 -5.27 6.18 4.90
N THR A 52 -5.88 6.17 3.70
CA THR A 52 -5.86 7.34 2.81
C THR A 52 -6.57 8.53 3.44
N ASN A 53 -7.75 8.31 4.02
CA ASN A 53 -8.54 9.35 4.68
C ASN A 53 -7.80 9.92 5.89
N THR A 54 -7.25 9.06 6.74
CA THR A 54 -6.43 9.44 7.90
C THR A 54 -5.20 10.24 7.46
N LEU A 55 -4.45 9.78 6.46
CA LEU A 55 -3.30 10.51 5.93
C LEU A 55 -3.68 11.88 5.37
N SER A 56 -4.82 11.96 4.68
CA SER A 56 -5.34 13.21 4.10
C SER A 56 -5.65 14.22 5.20
N ALA A 57 -6.26 13.77 6.29
CA ALA A 57 -6.53 14.59 7.48
C ALA A 57 -5.25 15.00 8.23
N LEU A 58 -4.26 14.09 8.32
CA LEU A 58 -3.04 14.32 9.12
C LEU A 58 -2.03 15.24 8.46
N THR A 59 -1.78 15.09 7.15
CA THR A 59 -0.55 15.64 6.55
C THR A 59 -0.81 16.62 5.38
N ALA A 60 -2.07 16.74 4.93
CA ALA A 60 -2.50 17.49 3.75
C ALA A 60 -1.73 17.27 2.42
N PRO A 61 -0.90 16.22 2.19
CA PRO A 61 0.02 16.20 1.06
C PRO A 61 -0.63 15.52 -0.15
N LEU A 62 0.14 15.47 -1.23
CA LEU A 62 -0.18 14.60 -2.37
C LEU A 62 -0.08 13.13 -1.91
N ILE A 63 -1.22 12.50 -1.70
CA ILE A 63 -1.34 11.06 -1.39
C ILE A 63 -1.74 10.34 -2.67
N GLN A 64 -0.98 9.30 -3.02
CA GLN A 64 -1.28 8.44 -4.15
C GLN A 64 -1.66 7.04 -3.67
N ARG A 65 -2.69 6.45 -4.28
CA ARG A 65 -3.11 5.07 -4.03
C ARG A 65 -2.77 4.22 -5.23
N ILE A 66 -2.08 3.11 -5.01
CA ILE A 66 -1.73 2.16 -6.08
C ILE A 66 -2.18 0.77 -5.68
N ARG A 67 -2.87 0.10 -6.61
CA ARG A 67 -3.06 -1.34 -6.55
C ARG A 67 -2.10 -1.96 -7.55
N ALA A 68 -1.12 -2.71 -7.06
CA ALA A 68 -0.25 -3.49 -7.91
C ALA A 68 -1.05 -4.60 -8.61
N LYS A 69 -0.62 -4.95 -9.83
CA LYS A 69 -1.25 -5.96 -10.68
C LYS A 69 -0.16 -6.85 -11.26
N GLU A 70 -0.52 -8.07 -11.60
CA GLU A 70 0.39 -9.08 -12.16
C GLU A 70 1.06 -8.61 -13.46
N HIS A 71 0.29 -7.98 -14.35
CA HIS A 71 0.76 -7.50 -15.65
C HIS A 71 1.49 -6.15 -15.60
N HIS A 72 1.74 -5.58 -14.41
CA HIS A 72 2.57 -4.39 -14.34
C HIS A 72 4.01 -4.73 -14.72
N THR A 73 4.54 -4.02 -15.70
CA THR A 73 5.99 -3.90 -15.92
C THR A 73 6.58 -2.93 -14.89
N PRO A 74 7.89 -3.01 -14.58
CA PRO A 74 8.53 -2.05 -13.66
C PRO A 74 8.27 -0.60 -14.05
N LEU A 75 8.42 -0.25 -15.32
CA LEU A 75 8.19 1.10 -15.83
C LEU A 75 6.72 1.53 -15.71
N SER A 76 5.75 0.67 -16.05
CA SER A 76 4.33 0.99 -15.90
C SER A 76 3.95 1.23 -14.43
N PHE A 77 4.54 0.45 -13.51
CA PHE A 77 4.35 0.64 -12.08
C PHE A 77 4.94 1.98 -11.60
N LEU A 78 6.17 2.31 -11.99
CA LEU A 78 6.79 3.60 -11.64
C LEU A 78 6.00 4.79 -12.19
N ARG A 79 5.51 4.72 -13.43
CA ARG A 79 4.62 5.73 -14.01
C ARG A 79 3.36 5.89 -13.16
N SER A 80 2.77 4.81 -12.66
CA SER A 80 1.58 4.87 -11.80
C SER A 80 1.81 5.59 -10.46
N ILE A 81 3.07 5.68 -9.99
CA ILE A 81 3.47 6.49 -8.82
C ILE A 81 3.48 7.98 -9.16
N LEU A 82 3.94 8.34 -10.36
CA LEU A 82 4.09 9.74 -10.79
C LEU A 82 2.78 10.38 -11.30
N ILE A 83 1.84 9.58 -11.82
CA ILE A 83 0.53 10.08 -12.27
C ILE A 83 -0.35 10.30 -11.04
N SER A 84 -0.22 11.47 -10.41
CA SER A 84 -1.25 11.96 -9.49
C SER A 84 -2.57 12.05 -10.26
N GLN A 85 -3.55 11.20 -9.96
CA GLN A 85 -4.89 11.28 -10.53
C GLN A 85 -5.60 12.51 -9.94
N SER A 86 -5.17 13.71 -10.32
CA SER A 86 -5.76 14.95 -9.86
C SER A 86 -7.16 15.10 -10.47
N GLY A 87 -8.18 14.62 -9.75
CA GLY A 87 -9.57 15.02 -9.97
C GLY A 87 -10.47 14.02 -10.69
N HIS A 88 -10.08 12.75 -10.84
CA HIS A 88 -11.04 11.72 -11.22
C HIS A 88 -11.29 10.80 -10.03
N ASN A 89 -12.56 10.77 -9.58
CA ASN A 89 -13.00 9.92 -8.48
C ASN A 89 -12.59 8.47 -8.82
N PRO A 90 -11.66 7.85 -8.07
CA PRO A 90 -11.07 6.55 -8.43
C PRO A 90 -12.09 5.42 -8.44
N GLU A 91 -13.30 5.63 -7.89
CA GLU A 91 -14.39 4.65 -7.92
C GLU A 91 -14.98 4.43 -9.33
N HIS A 92 -14.76 5.36 -10.28
CA HIS A 92 -15.28 5.23 -11.64
C HIS A 92 -14.21 4.95 -12.72
N SER A 93 -12.91 4.94 -12.36
CA SER A 93 -11.81 4.67 -13.30
C SER A 93 -11.59 3.17 -13.59
N PHE A 94 -12.57 2.30 -13.30
CA PHE A 94 -12.52 0.87 -13.58
C PHE A 94 -13.10 0.47 -14.95
N VAL A 95 -13.52 1.43 -15.79
CA VAL A 95 -14.02 1.14 -17.14
C VAL A 95 -13.12 1.78 -18.20
N SER A 96 -12.02 1.10 -18.54
CA SER A 96 -11.44 1.08 -19.91
C SER A 96 -10.14 0.28 -19.96
N THR A 97 -10.26 -1.05 -20.12
CA THR A 97 -9.46 -1.88 -21.05
C THR A 97 -10.00 -3.31 -21.05
N ILE A 98 -11.32 -3.47 -21.23
CA ILE A 98 -11.86 -4.70 -21.82
C ILE A 98 -12.39 -4.29 -23.19
N HIS A 99 -11.46 -4.13 -24.14
CA HIS A 99 -11.84 -4.24 -25.55
C HIS A 99 -12.07 -5.72 -25.83
N GLY A 100 -13.31 -6.06 -26.21
CA GLY A 100 -13.61 -7.28 -26.94
C GLY A 100 -14.23 -8.43 -26.14
N ALA A 101 -15.41 -8.22 -25.56
CA ALA A 101 -16.34 -9.33 -25.35
C ALA A 101 -17.73 -8.92 -25.83
N HIS A 102 -18.19 -9.59 -26.88
CA HIS A 102 -19.48 -9.39 -27.51
C HIS A 102 -20.61 -9.46 -26.49
N HIS A 103 -21.32 -8.35 -26.29
CA HIS A 103 -22.63 -8.34 -25.65
C HIS A 103 -23.62 -9.11 -26.54
N THR A 104 -23.92 -10.36 -26.21
CA THR A 104 -25.21 -10.97 -26.58
C THR A 104 -26.26 -10.47 -25.59
N LYS A 105 -27.20 -9.68 -26.11
CA LYS A 105 -28.36 -9.15 -25.39
C LYS A 105 -29.21 -10.28 -24.77
N PRO A 106 -29.68 -10.18 -23.52
CA PRO A 106 -30.73 -11.07 -23.01
C PRO A 106 -32.10 -10.59 -23.50
N HIS A 107 -32.77 -11.40 -24.31
CA HIS A 107 -34.17 -11.23 -24.66
C HIS A 107 -35.09 -11.73 -23.54
N SER A 108 -36.19 -11.00 -23.36
CA SER A 108 -37.38 -11.29 -22.56
C SER A 108 -38.11 -12.59 -22.96
N PRO A 109 -38.98 -13.14 -22.08
CA PRO A 109 -39.55 -14.47 -22.26
C PRO A 109 -40.83 -14.42 -23.12
N VAL A 110 -40.82 -15.11 -24.27
CA VAL A 110 -42.05 -15.37 -25.04
C VAL A 110 -42.09 -16.84 -25.50
N ARG A 111 -42.97 -17.58 -24.84
CA ARG A 111 -43.96 -18.53 -25.36
C ARG A 111 -43.69 -19.22 -26.71
N SER A 112 -43.47 -20.53 -26.58
CA SER A 112 -43.83 -21.70 -27.41
C SER A 112 -44.22 -21.58 -28.90
N LYS A 113 -43.64 -22.51 -29.69
CA LYS A 113 -44.23 -23.49 -30.63
C LYS A 113 -43.66 -23.53 -32.07
N HIS A 114 -43.37 -24.78 -32.48
CA HIS A 114 -43.26 -25.37 -33.83
C HIS A 114 -41.97 -25.21 -34.67
N ARG A 115 -41.23 -26.33 -34.75
CA ARG A 115 -40.96 -27.17 -35.95
C ARG A 115 -40.48 -26.47 -37.24
N ALA A 116 -39.27 -26.79 -37.69
CA ALA A 116 -38.99 -27.59 -38.90
C ALA A 116 -37.50 -27.56 -39.29
N VAL A 117 -37.11 -28.50 -40.14
CA VAL A 117 -35.79 -29.04 -40.44
C VAL A 117 -35.24 -28.47 -41.76
N SER A 118 -33.97 -28.01 -41.74
CA SER A 118 -32.93 -27.94 -42.82
C SER A 118 -33.19 -27.10 -44.10
N PRO A 119 -32.22 -26.89 -45.04
CA PRO A 119 -30.75 -27.16 -45.06
C PRO A 119 -29.84 -26.00 -45.57
N ILE A 120 -28.53 -26.24 -45.39
CA ILE A 120 -27.30 -25.84 -46.12
C ILE A 120 -27.47 -25.15 -47.49
N SER A 121 -26.71 -24.05 -47.75
CA SER A 121 -25.78 -23.77 -48.90
C SER A 121 -25.26 -22.28 -48.86
N PRO A 122 -24.39 -21.77 -49.77
CA PRO A 122 -22.96 -21.47 -49.53
C PRO A 122 -22.59 -19.97 -49.79
N PRO A 123 -21.29 -19.54 -49.80
CA PRO A 123 -20.92 -18.13 -49.76
C PRO A 123 -20.66 -17.53 -51.16
N THR A 124 -21.01 -16.26 -51.34
CA THR A 124 -20.58 -15.43 -52.47
C THR A 124 -20.39 -13.98 -52.05
N SER A 125 -19.14 -13.51 -52.09
CA SER A 125 -18.81 -12.11 -52.38
C SER A 125 -18.98 -11.88 -53.90
N PRO A 126 -19.21 -10.65 -54.42
CA PRO A 126 -18.08 -9.73 -54.62
C PRO A 126 -18.41 -8.20 -54.69
N SER A 127 -17.32 -7.41 -54.68
CA SER A 127 -17.10 -6.15 -55.41
C SER A 127 -18.03 -4.94 -55.21
N ARG A 128 -17.49 -3.89 -54.58
CA ARG A 128 -18.04 -2.52 -54.50
C ARG A 128 -17.28 -1.61 -55.50
N PRO A 129 -17.93 -1.00 -56.49
CA PRO A 129 -17.28 -0.02 -57.36
C PRO A 129 -17.37 1.41 -56.80
N SER A 130 -16.30 2.14 -57.09
CA SER A 130 -16.16 3.59 -57.09
C SER A 130 -17.08 4.24 -58.13
N SER A 131 -17.82 5.28 -57.74
CA SER A 131 -18.18 6.43 -58.60
C SER A 131 -19.13 7.38 -57.85
N TYR A 132 -18.67 8.58 -57.52
CA TYR A 132 -19.53 9.73 -57.24
C TYR A 132 -19.53 10.64 -58.48
N PRO A 133 -20.70 11.01 -59.03
CA PRO A 133 -20.79 12.08 -60.00
C PRO A 133 -21.13 13.41 -59.32
N ASN A 134 -20.78 14.43 -60.10
CA ASN A 134 -20.74 15.85 -59.86
C ASN A 134 -22.12 16.50 -60.12
N VAL A 135 -22.49 17.45 -59.23
CA VAL A 135 -23.09 18.79 -59.45
C VAL A 135 -24.43 18.95 -60.20
N GLN A 136 -25.29 19.77 -59.57
CA GLN A 136 -26.19 20.86 -60.04
C GLN A 136 -27.53 20.75 -59.30
N SER A 137 -28.29 21.78 -58.93
CA SER A 137 -28.14 23.23 -58.73
C SER A 137 -29.56 23.69 -58.31
N LEU A 138 -29.64 24.68 -57.40
CA LEU A 138 -30.78 25.60 -57.18
C LEU A 138 -32.18 25.03 -56.88
N GLU A 139 -32.70 25.34 -55.69
CA GLU A 139 -33.76 26.35 -55.63
C GLU A 139 -33.82 27.09 -54.29
N LEU A 140 -34.23 28.35 -54.43
CA LEU A 140 -34.19 29.44 -53.49
C LEU A 140 -35.47 29.41 -52.65
N THR A 141 -35.38 29.26 -51.33
CA THR A 141 -36.50 29.59 -50.44
C THR A 141 -36.04 30.54 -49.35
N GLN A 142 -36.60 31.73 -49.43
CA GLN A 142 -36.34 32.92 -48.65
C GLN A 142 -36.90 32.83 -47.21
N LEU A 143 -36.13 33.42 -46.30
CA LEU A 143 -36.55 34.15 -45.09
C LEU A 143 -37.00 33.36 -43.85
N ARG A 144 -36.04 33.17 -42.92
CA ARG A 144 -36.27 33.38 -41.48
C ARG A 144 -35.01 33.97 -40.82
N PRO A 145 -35.15 34.98 -39.93
CA PRO A 145 -34.00 35.70 -39.39
C PRO A 145 -33.33 34.95 -38.23
N SER A 146 -32.01 34.78 -38.38
CA SER A 146 -30.99 34.83 -37.31
C SER A 146 -31.28 34.15 -35.97
N ASN A 147 -30.99 32.85 -35.89
CA ASN A 147 -30.37 32.28 -34.69
C ASN A 147 -28.89 32.05 -35.02
N GLN A 148 -28.05 33.01 -34.62
CA GLN A 148 -26.59 32.91 -34.71
C GLN A 148 -26.12 31.65 -33.98
N LEU A 149 -25.70 30.64 -34.74
CA LEU A 149 -24.93 29.51 -34.23
C LEU A 149 -23.64 30.09 -33.63
N ARG A 150 -23.63 30.29 -32.31
CA ARG A 150 -22.42 30.65 -31.59
C ARG A 150 -21.37 29.57 -31.89
N PRO A 151 -20.16 29.91 -32.35
CA PRO A 151 -19.10 28.93 -32.48
C PRO A 151 -18.92 28.25 -31.12
N VAL A 152 -19.08 26.92 -31.10
CA VAL A 152 -18.81 26.12 -29.90
C VAL A 152 -17.32 26.26 -29.64
N SER A 153 -16.96 27.20 -28.75
CA SER A 153 -15.61 27.35 -28.27
C SER A 153 -15.23 26.05 -27.58
N LEU A 154 -14.37 25.25 -28.22
CA LEU A 154 -13.80 24.08 -27.58
C LEU A 154 -13.20 24.53 -26.24
N PRO A 155 -13.54 23.86 -25.12
CA PRO A 155 -13.01 24.24 -23.82
C PRO A 155 -11.49 24.32 -23.91
N PRO A 156 -10.86 25.37 -23.35
CA PRO A 156 -9.42 25.57 -23.45
C PRO A 156 -8.71 24.30 -23.00
N ARG A 157 -7.88 23.74 -23.90
CA ARG A 157 -7.09 22.54 -23.67
C ARG A 157 -6.26 22.79 -22.41
N ARG A 158 -6.62 22.15 -21.29
CA ARG A 158 -5.92 22.35 -20.02
C ARG A 158 -4.46 22.00 -20.22
N LYS A 159 -3.55 22.92 -19.89
CA LYS A 159 -2.11 22.64 -19.91
C LYS A 159 -1.87 21.44 -18.98
N PRO A 160 -1.11 20.42 -19.40
CA PRO A 160 -0.82 19.27 -18.55
C PRO A 160 -0.21 19.77 -17.24
N SER A 161 -0.74 19.31 -16.11
CA SER A 161 -0.17 19.61 -14.80
C SER A 161 1.25 19.06 -14.74
N ALA A 162 2.16 19.82 -14.14
CA ALA A 162 3.52 19.35 -13.91
C ALA A 162 3.49 18.05 -13.11
N ILE A 163 4.28 17.06 -13.53
CA ILE A 163 4.45 15.78 -12.83
C ILE A 163 4.95 16.08 -11.41
N ARG A 164 4.29 15.51 -10.40
CA ARG A 164 4.68 15.66 -8.98
C ARG A 164 4.76 14.30 -8.32
N VAL A 165 5.84 14.08 -7.57
CA VAL A 165 5.98 12.90 -6.73
C VAL A 165 5.11 13.06 -5.48
N PRO A 166 4.30 12.06 -5.10
CA PRO A 166 3.50 12.14 -3.88
C PRO A 166 4.39 12.11 -2.63
N ASN A 167 3.99 12.77 -1.54
CA ASN A 167 4.66 12.63 -0.24
C ASN A 167 4.25 11.35 0.47
N ALA A 168 3.08 10.79 0.16
CA ALA A 168 2.66 9.54 0.74
C ALA A 168 2.09 8.60 -0.32
N LEU A 169 2.47 7.33 -0.22
CA LEU A 169 2.08 6.30 -1.16
C LEU A 169 1.42 5.15 -0.40
N VAL A 170 0.16 4.86 -0.73
CA VAL A 170 -0.58 3.72 -0.18
C VAL A 170 -0.65 2.63 -1.24
N VAL A 171 0.14 1.57 -1.06
CA VAL A 171 0.23 0.44 -2.00
C VAL A 171 -0.54 -0.75 -1.46
N SER A 172 -1.24 -1.49 -2.32
CA SER A 172 -1.75 -2.82 -1.99
C SER A 172 -1.54 -3.82 -3.13
N HIS A 173 -1.64 -5.12 -2.82
CA HIS A 173 -1.45 -6.23 -3.77
C HIS A 173 -0.07 -6.26 -4.42
N LEU A 174 0.95 -5.75 -3.72
CA LEU A 174 2.32 -5.75 -4.24
C LEU A 174 2.83 -7.17 -4.41
N GLU A 175 2.37 -8.10 -3.57
CA GLU A 175 2.59 -9.54 -3.62
C GLU A 175 2.18 -10.19 -4.95
N VAL A 176 1.23 -9.60 -5.67
CA VAL A 176 0.76 -10.09 -6.97
C VAL A 176 1.63 -9.57 -8.13
N ALA A 177 2.42 -8.51 -7.91
CA ALA A 177 3.30 -7.97 -8.94
C ALA A 177 4.52 -8.87 -9.19
N SER A 178 5.08 -8.80 -10.39
CA SER A 178 6.29 -9.55 -10.77
C SER A 178 7.51 -9.19 -9.89
N ARG A 179 8.48 -10.11 -9.82
CA ARG A 179 9.78 -9.93 -9.13
C ARG A 179 10.48 -8.64 -9.54
N ALA A 180 10.48 -8.36 -10.84
CA ALA A 180 11.12 -7.18 -11.40
C ALA A 180 10.47 -5.88 -10.88
N VAL A 181 9.14 -5.83 -10.76
CA VAL A 181 8.43 -4.65 -10.22
C VAL A 181 8.78 -4.43 -8.76
N GLN A 182 8.74 -5.50 -7.96
CA GLN A 182 9.03 -5.41 -6.52
C GLN A 182 10.48 -4.96 -6.27
N GLN A 183 11.46 -5.56 -6.97
CA GLN A 183 12.86 -5.17 -6.85
C GLN A 183 13.09 -3.73 -7.28
N THR A 184 12.58 -3.33 -8.44
CA THR A 184 12.70 -1.95 -8.93
C THR A 184 12.09 -0.96 -7.93
N PHE A 185 10.96 -1.32 -7.31
CA PHE A 185 10.35 -0.47 -6.29
C PHE A 185 11.21 -0.37 -5.03
N VAL A 186 11.81 -1.47 -4.56
CA VAL A 186 12.78 -1.46 -3.45
C VAL A 186 13.99 -0.59 -3.79
N ASP A 187 14.52 -0.68 -5.00
CA ASP A 187 15.64 0.14 -5.46
C ASP A 187 15.31 1.62 -5.46
N VAL A 188 14.08 1.99 -5.84
CA VAL A 188 13.56 3.36 -5.73
C VAL A 188 13.49 3.83 -4.27
N LEU A 189 13.03 2.99 -3.35
CA LEU A 189 12.95 3.33 -1.92
C LEU A 189 14.33 3.51 -1.30
N LYS A 190 15.30 2.67 -1.68
CA LYS A 190 16.70 2.74 -1.21
C LYS A 190 17.44 3.95 -1.80
N SER A 191 17.34 4.15 -3.11
CA SER A 191 18.02 5.24 -3.81
C SER A 191 17.36 6.60 -3.58
N ARG A 192 16.09 6.61 -3.13
CA ARG A 192 15.23 7.79 -3.02
C ARG A 192 15.02 8.51 -4.34
N ILE A 193 15.14 7.81 -5.47
CA ILE A 193 15.06 8.41 -6.82
C ILE A 193 14.27 7.49 -7.75
N ILE A 194 13.29 8.06 -8.44
CA ILE A 194 12.56 7.41 -9.54
C ILE A 194 13.29 7.77 -10.83
N ILE A 195 13.76 6.76 -11.55
CA ILE A 195 14.44 6.91 -12.84
C ILE A 195 13.59 6.21 -13.91
N ILE A 196 13.25 6.93 -14.98
CA ILE A 196 12.57 6.40 -16.16
C ILE A 196 13.46 6.75 -17.35
N ASP A 197 14.30 5.80 -17.79
CA ASP A 197 15.33 6.02 -18.81
C ASP A 197 14.92 5.63 -20.24
N SER A 198 13.75 5.00 -20.42
CA SER A 198 13.37 4.38 -21.68
C SER A 198 12.05 4.87 -22.24
N ASP A 199 12.08 5.31 -23.49
CA ASP A 199 10.92 5.49 -24.37
C ASP A 199 10.46 4.17 -25.01
N ALA A 200 11.12 3.04 -24.74
CA ALA A 200 10.91 1.78 -25.46
C ALA A 200 9.60 1.04 -25.11
N ASP A 201 8.83 1.51 -24.13
CA ASP A 201 7.49 0.99 -23.94
C ASP A 201 6.57 1.70 -24.96
N ASP A 202 6.11 0.98 -25.96
CA ASP A 202 5.17 1.39 -27.03
C ASP A 202 3.79 1.87 -26.50
N TYR A 203 3.64 2.10 -25.19
CA TYR A 203 2.50 2.72 -24.55
C TYR A 203 2.49 4.23 -24.79
N GLY A 204 2.14 4.64 -26.02
CA GLY A 204 2.04 6.03 -26.46
C GLY A 204 1.04 6.92 -25.72
N ASP A 205 0.29 6.38 -24.75
CA ASP A 205 -0.80 7.09 -24.08
C ASP A 205 -0.39 7.79 -22.77
N THR A 206 0.79 7.51 -22.20
CA THR A 206 1.23 8.22 -20.98
C THR A 206 2.21 9.33 -21.31
N ASN A 207 1.79 10.58 -21.10
CA ASN A 207 2.62 11.79 -21.27
C ASN A 207 3.82 11.92 -20.29
N ILE A 208 4.22 10.83 -19.61
CA ILE A 208 5.41 10.83 -18.76
C ILE A 208 6.60 10.47 -19.64
N GLY A 209 7.34 11.50 -20.05
CA GLY A 209 8.61 11.32 -20.75
C GLY A 209 9.72 10.77 -19.84
N VAL A 210 10.87 10.47 -20.44
CA VAL A 210 12.12 10.12 -19.75
C VAL A 210 12.50 11.19 -18.73
N GLY A 211 12.92 10.76 -17.54
CA GLY A 211 13.27 11.69 -16.48
C GLY A 211 13.72 11.05 -15.17
N ARG A 212 14.15 11.92 -14.25
CA ARG A 212 14.62 11.57 -12.91
C ARG A 212 13.90 12.43 -11.89
N TRP A 213 13.26 11.80 -10.91
CA TRP A 213 12.52 12.48 -9.85
C TRP A 213 13.00 12.00 -8.48
N ASN A 214 13.41 12.93 -7.62
CA ASN A 214 13.78 12.60 -6.25
C ASN A 214 12.50 12.39 -5.42
N LEU A 215 12.51 11.38 -4.56
CA LEU A 215 11.46 11.22 -3.54
C LEU A 215 11.59 12.34 -2.50
N PRO A 216 10.47 12.88 -2.00
CA PRO A 216 10.51 13.83 -0.88
C PRO A 216 11.23 13.25 0.35
N ASP A 217 11.86 14.11 1.14
CA ASP A 217 12.48 13.70 2.42
C ASP A 217 11.42 13.13 3.38
N ASP A 218 10.22 13.71 3.33
CA ASP A 218 9.02 13.31 4.07
C ASP A 218 8.19 12.22 3.37
N PHE A 219 8.81 11.44 2.49
CA PHE A 219 8.14 10.35 1.79
C PHE A 219 7.73 9.21 2.73
N LEU A 220 6.43 8.91 2.79
CA LEU A 220 5.85 7.82 3.57
C LEU A 220 5.20 6.76 2.68
N LEU A 221 5.78 5.56 2.67
CA LEU A 221 5.13 4.37 2.14
C LEU A 221 4.27 3.68 3.21
N VAL A 222 3.00 3.45 2.89
CA VAL A 222 2.12 2.54 3.62
C VAL A 222 1.77 1.39 2.69
N TYR A 223 2.13 0.18 3.08
CA TYR A 223 1.82 -1.01 2.30
C TYR A 223 0.78 -1.85 3.05
N VAL A 224 -0.36 -2.08 2.39
CA VAL A 224 -1.49 -2.86 2.90
C VAL A 224 -1.50 -4.20 2.18
N HIS A 225 -1.26 -5.28 2.90
CA HIS A 225 -1.19 -6.62 2.33
C HIS A 225 -2.25 -7.55 2.93
N SER A 226 -2.68 -8.53 2.12
CA SER A 226 -3.46 -9.65 2.66
C SER A 226 -2.53 -10.45 3.56
N GLY A 227 -2.76 -10.38 4.88
CA GLY A 227 -2.15 -11.35 5.78
C GLY A 227 -2.71 -12.70 5.39
N GLY A 228 -1.84 -13.63 4.96
CA GLY A 228 -2.26 -15.03 4.87
C GLY A 228 -2.91 -15.44 6.20
N ARG A 229 -3.87 -16.36 6.15
CA ARG A 229 -4.69 -16.75 7.31
C ARG A 229 -3.86 -17.20 8.52
N ASP A 230 -2.59 -17.53 8.28
CA ASP A 230 -1.64 -17.97 9.28
C ASP A 230 -0.56 -16.90 9.52
N ASP A 231 -0.53 -16.31 10.71
CA ASP A 231 0.56 -15.44 11.23
C ASP A 231 1.93 -16.17 11.37
N ARG A 232 2.02 -17.38 10.81
CA ARG A 232 3.17 -18.29 10.88
C ARG A 232 4.22 -17.95 9.83
N GLU A 233 3.77 -17.55 8.63
CA GLU A 233 4.66 -17.34 7.50
C GLU A 233 4.85 -15.86 7.20
N ARG A 234 6.05 -15.52 6.75
CA ARG A 234 6.36 -14.17 6.27
C ARG A 234 5.54 -13.93 5.00
N SER A 235 5.06 -12.70 4.79
CA SER A 235 4.34 -12.36 3.56
C SER A 235 5.15 -12.80 2.33
N PRO A 236 4.56 -13.48 1.33
CA PRO A 236 5.25 -14.11 0.20
C PRO A 236 5.88 -13.12 -0.80
N ILE A 237 6.02 -11.86 -0.41
CA ILE A 237 6.60 -10.77 -1.19
C ILE A 237 8.08 -11.09 -1.41
N ILE A 238 8.53 -10.90 -2.65
CA ILE A 238 9.73 -11.46 -3.22
C ILE A 238 10.96 -11.07 -2.40
N LYS A 239 11.74 -12.12 -2.09
CA LYS A 239 13.00 -12.15 -1.36
C LYS A 239 12.96 -11.47 0.01
N PRO A 240 13.06 -12.26 1.11
CA PRO A 240 13.00 -11.77 2.48
C PRO A 240 14.03 -10.67 2.86
N LEU A 241 15.07 -10.46 2.03
CA LEU A 241 16.24 -9.69 2.41
C LEU A 241 16.05 -8.18 2.43
N GLU A 242 15.43 -7.62 1.39
CA GLU A 242 15.58 -6.20 1.14
C GLU A 242 14.32 -5.40 1.47
N GLN A 243 13.17 -5.87 1.00
CA GLN A 243 11.94 -5.10 1.14
C GLN A 243 11.47 -5.02 2.59
N ILE A 244 11.72 -6.05 3.37
CA ILE A 244 11.16 -6.14 4.71
C ILE A 244 11.98 -5.33 5.70
N ASP A 245 13.28 -5.19 5.47
CA ASP A 245 14.13 -4.26 6.22
C ASP A 245 13.82 -2.78 5.88
N VAL A 246 13.11 -2.50 4.78
CA VAL A 246 12.64 -1.14 4.43
C VAL A 246 11.50 -0.68 5.34
N PHE A 247 10.68 -1.59 5.86
CA PHE A 247 9.58 -1.25 6.77
C PHE A 247 10.08 -1.13 8.22
N GLY A 248 9.85 0.03 8.83
CA GLY A 248 10.20 0.27 10.23
C GLY A 248 9.18 -0.33 11.19
N TYR A 249 7.90 -0.31 10.80
CA TYR A 249 6.77 -0.62 11.67
C TYR A 249 5.76 -1.50 10.94
N SER A 250 5.21 -2.48 11.66
CA SER A 250 4.19 -3.41 11.19
C SER A 250 3.03 -3.47 12.18
N MET A 251 1.80 -3.57 11.68
CA MET A 251 0.61 -3.83 12.49
C MET A 251 -0.37 -4.74 11.77
N THR A 252 -1.14 -5.50 12.54
CA THR A 252 -2.25 -6.31 12.03
C THR A 252 -3.57 -5.65 12.39
N ILE A 253 -4.48 -5.54 11.43
CA ILE A 253 -5.79 -4.92 11.58
C ILE A 253 -6.84 -5.90 11.09
N VAL A 254 -7.72 -6.27 12.01
CA VAL A 254 -8.93 -7.04 11.71
C VAL A 254 -10.10 -6.07 11.86
N LEU A 255 -10.66 -5.67 10.73
CA LEU A 255 -11.87 -4.84 10.73
C LEU A 255 -13.07 -5.74 11.00
N THR A 256 -13.91 -5.35 11.95
CA THR A 256 -15.15 -6.04 12.25
C THR A 256 -16.31 -5.42 11.48
N ASP A 257 -17.41 -6.15 11.27
CA ASP A 257 -18.58 -5.58 10.57
C ASP A 257 -19.22 -4.40 11.32
N GLN A 258 -18.96 -4.27 12.63
CA GLN A 258 -19.41 -3.11 13.42
C GLN A 258 -18.75 -1.82 12.93
N ASP A 259 -17.51 -1.89 12.46
CA ASP A 259 -16.77 -0.74 11.91
C ASP A 259 -17.40 -0.22 10.60
N LEU A 260 -18.29 -1.00 9.96
CA LEU A 260 -18.96 -0.63 8.71
C LEU A 260 -20.16 0.28 8.90
N SER A 261 -20.79 0.24 10.08
CA SER A 261 -22.02 1.00 10.32
C SER A 261 -21.77 2.51 10.40
N TYR A 262 -20.51 2.93 10.57
CA TYR A 262 -20.08 4.33 10.60
C TYR A 262 -19.87 4.97 9.21
N GLY A 263 -20.02 4.21 8.12
CA GLY A 263 -19.78 4.71 6.75
C GLY A 263 -20.80 5.75 6.23
N GLY A 264 -21.86 6.05 6.96
CA GLY A 264 -22.94 6.95 6.52
C GLY A 264 -22.67 8.45 6.65
N SER A 265 -21.66 8.89 7.41
CA SER A 265 -21.44 10.31 7.72
C SER A 265 -20.04 10.81 7.33
N GLN A 266 -19.67 10.68 6.04
CA GLN A 266 -18.43 11.30 5.50
C GLN A 266 -18.34 12.83 5.73
N HIS A 267 -19.42 13.48 6.16
CA HIS A 267 -19.47 14.91 6.41
C HIS A 267 -18.76 15.37 7.70
N HIS A 268 -18.51 14.50 8.69
CA HIS A 268 -17.85 14.93 9.93
C HIS A 268 -16.34 15.15 9.78
N LEU A 269 -15.68 14.45 8.85
CA LEU A 269 -14.23 14.58 8.62
C LEU A 269 -13.81 15.92 7.98
N MET A 270 -14.75 16.71 7.49
CA MET A 270 -14.45 18.03 6.90
C MET A 270 -14.05 19.07 7.96
N TYR A 271 -14.32 18.82 9.24
CA TYR A 271 -14.12 19.80 10.32
C TYR A 271 -13.09 19.41 11.37
N SER A 272 -12.51 18.20 11.29
CA SER A 272 -11.40 17.84 12.17
C SER A 272 -10.23 18.77 11.86
N SER A 273 -9.74 19.45 12.89
CA SER A 273 -8.58 20.33 12.80
C SER A 273 -7.39 19.57 12.24
N MET A 274 -7.03 19.87 10.98
CA MET A 274 -5.86 19.29 10.35
C MET A 274 -4.64 19.54 11.24
N LEU A 275 -3.85 18.51 11.49
CA LEU A 275 -2.63 18.66 12.28
C LEU A 275 -1.72 19.64 11.52
N SER A 276 -1.43 20.80 12.13
CA SER A 276 -0.66 21.83 11.45
C SER A 276 0.72 21.29 11.08
N LYS A 277 1.30 21.74 9.95
CA LYS A 277 2.67 21.37 9.58
C LYS A 277 3.68 21.70 10.69
N GLU A 278 3.39 22.71 11.50
CA GLU A 278 4.22 23.08 12.64
C GLU A 278 4.13 22.06 13.78
N ASN A 279 2.93 21.53 14.07
CA ASN A 279 2.75 20.45 15.03
C ASN A 279 3.53 19.20 14.61
N ILE A 280 3.51 18.84 13.31
CA ILE A 280 4.33 17.73 12.78
C ILE A 280 5.83 17.98 13.03
N ARG A 281 6.32 19.19 12.74
CA ARG A 281 7.73 19.56 12.97
C ARG A 281 8.10 19.50 14.44
N HIS A 282 7.23 19.97 15.33
CA HIS A 282 7.42 19.87 16.77
C HIS A 282 7.48 18.42 17.23
N MET A 283 6.59 17.54 16.74
CA MET A 283 6.62 16.11 17.04
C MET A 283 7.93 15.45 16.58
N LEU A 284 8.34 15.70 15.33
CA LEU A 284 9.60 15.22 14.77
C LEU A 284 10.81 15.66 15.60
N LYS A 285 10.84 16.95 15.96
CA LYS A 285 11.92 17.52 16.78
C LYS A 285 11.94 16.90 18.18
N ALA A 286 10.78 16.82 18.83
CA ALA A 286 10.64 16.24 20.17
C ALA A 286 11.08 14.77 20.19
N ALA A 287 10.67 13.95 19.21
CA ALA A 287 11.05 12.55 19.10
C ALA A 287 12.57 12.38 18.87
N LYS A 288 13.18 13.25 18.07
CA LYS A 288 14.62 13.24 17.80
C LYS A 288 15.45 13.63 19.03
N GLU A 289 15.01 14.64 19.78
CA GLU A 289 15.70 15.15 20.98
C GLU A 289 15.51 14.25 22.21
N MET A 290 14.47 13.42 22.21
CA MET A 290 14.18 12.50 23.29
C MET A 290 15.29 11.48 23.52
N ARG A 291 15.72 11.34 24.78
CA ARG A 291 16.66 10.32 25.23
C ARG A 291 15.90 9.23 25.97
N LEU A 292 16.18 7.97 25.62
CA LEU A 292 15.65 6.83 26.37
C LEU A 292 16.46 6.66 27.66
N PRO A 293 15.83 6.34 28.80
CA PRO A 293 16.56 5.96 30.01
C PRO A 293 17.50 4.78 29.74
N LEU A 294 18.69 4.76 30.35
CA LEU A 294 19.67 3.68 30.15
C LEU A 294 19.10 2.29 30.42
N PRO A 295 18.32 2.04 31.49
CA PRO A 295 17.70 0.73 31.71
C PRO A 295 16.82 0.28 30.55
N LEU A 296 16.10 1.22 29.93
CA LEU A 296 15.22 0.93 28.80
C LEU A 296 15.99 0.65 27.50
N GLN A 297 17.13 1.32 27.29
CA GLN A 297 18.03 1.01 26.17
C GLN A 297 18.60 -0.41 26.30
N VAL A 298 19.04 -0.78 27.51
CA VAL A 298 19.54 -2.14 27.80
C VAL A 298 18.42 -3.15 27.58
N TYR A 299 17.21 -2.90 28.09
CA TYR A 299 16.05 -3.76 27.88
C TYR A 299 15.74 -3.95 26.38
N ALA A 300 15.69 -2.86 25.61
CA ALA A 300 15.44 -2.91 24.18
C ALA A 300 16.51 -3.72 23.41
N ALA A 301 17.79 -3.55 23.76
CA ALA A 301 18.88 -4.32 23.18
C ALA A 301 18.79 -5.82 23.55
N SER A 302 18.42 -6.13 24.80
CA SER A 302 18.19 -7.51 25.25
C SER A 302 17.06 -8.20 24.48
N LEU A 303 15.94 -7.51 24.23
CA LEU A 303 14.84 -8.05 23.42
C LEU A 303 15.28 -8.40 21.99
N ILE A 304 16.01 -7.50 21.32
CA ILE A 304 16.54 -7.75 19.97
C ILE A 304 17.54 -8.91 19.98
N SER A 305 18.43 -8.96 20.97
CA SER A 305 19.42 -10.04 21.12
C SER A 305 18.74 -11.39 21.37
N ALA A 306 17.75 -11.44 22.26
CA ALA A 306 17.00 -12.63 22.58
C ALA A 306 16.24 -13.16 21.35
N ALA A 307 15.52 -12.30 20.62
CA ALA A 307 14.83 -12.70 19.39
C ALA A 307 15.80 -13.17 18.30
N ARG A 308 16.95 -12.51 18.15
CA ARG A 308 17.95 -12.85 17.13
C ARG A 308 18.58 -14.22 17.37
N ASN A 309 18.79 -14.59 18.63
CA ASN A 309 19.43 -15.84 19.02
C ASN A 309 18.42 -16.94 19.41
N HIS A 310 17.12 -16.69 19.25
CA HIS A 310 16.09 -17.67 19.58
C HIS A 310 16.13 -18.85 18.60
N HIS A 311 16.31 -20.07 19.12
CA HIS A 311 16.49 -21.28 18.31
C HIS A 311 15.36 -21.56 17.29
N GLN A 312 14.11 -21.16 17.61
CA GLN A 312 12.96 -21.33 16.71
C GLN A 312 12.76 -20.19 15.72
N LEU A 313 13.50 -19.09 15.86
CA LEU A 313 13.35 -17.91 15.02
C LEU A 313 14.58 -17.71 14.12
N ASP A 314 14.33 -17.35 12.87
CA ASP A 314 15.34 -16.78 12.01
C ASP A 314 15.37 -15.26 12.20
N GLY A 315 16.37 -14.81 12.96
CA GLY A 315 16.64 -13.40 13.24
C GLY A 315 17.59 -12.72 12.26
N SER A 316 17.83 -13.27 11.07
CA SER A 316 18.75 -12.71 10.06
C SER A 316 18.46 -11.24 9.70
N PHE A 317 17.20 -10.80 9.81
CA PHE A 317 16.77 -9.42 9.55
C PHE A 317 16.72 -8.51 10.78
N LEU A 318 17.10 -9.01 11.95
CA LEU A 318 17.34 -8.19 13.14
C LEU A 318 18.73 -7.55 13.06
N THR A 319 18.88 -6.70 12.04
CA THR A 319 20.10 -5.94 11.76
C THR A 319 20.25 -4.76 12.73
N LEU A 320 21.38 -4.06 12.66
CA LEU A 320 21.57 -2.79 13.39
C LEU A 320 20.50 -1.74 13.00
N ARG A 321 19.97 -1.81 11.78
CA ARG A 321 18.87 -0.94 11.34
C ARG A 321 17.60 -1.23 12.12
N ALA A 322 17.26 -2.50 12.35
CA ALA A 322 16.10 -2.91 13.14
C ALA A 322 16.15 -2.33 14.56
N GLN A 323 17.31 -2.42 15.21
CA GLN A 323 17.52 -1.83 16.54
C GLN A 323 17.32 -0.31 16.53
N ARG A 324 17.90 0.40 15.55
CA ARG A 324 17.74 1.86 15.43
C ARG A 324 16.29 2.27 15.15
N ASP A 325 15.59 1.51 14.31
CA ASP A 325 14.17 1.71 14.02
C ASP A 325 13.35 1.51 15.29
N PHE A 326 13.63 0.46 16.07
CA PHE A 326 12.96 0.20 17.34
C PHE A 326 13.12 1.35 18.34
N GLU A 327 14.35 1.83 18.56
CA GLU A 327 14.60 2.97 19.46
C GLU A 327 13.93 4.26 18.97
N THR A 328 13.97 4.52 17.66
CA THR A 328 13.37 5.73 17.07
C THR A 328 11.85 5.69 17.19
N LEU A 329 11.24 4.53 16.90
CA LEU A 329 9.80 4.33 17.01
C LEU A 329 9.35 4.38 18.48
N LEU A 330 10.16 3.92 19.44
CA LEU A 330 9.85 4.01 20.87
C LEU A 330 9.80 5.45 21.36
N LYS A 331 10.74 6.28 20.91
CA LYS A 331 10.71 7.73 21.20
C LYS A 331 9.49 8.39 20.55
N ALA A 332 9.26 8.07 19.28
CA ALA A 332 8.14 8.63 18.52
C ALA A 332 6.79 8.24 19.13
N SER A 333 6.61 6.98 19.55
CA SER A 333 5.37 6.51 20.14
C SER A 333 5.07 7.22 21.45
N THR A 334 6.08 7.49 22.30
CA THR A 334 5.86 8.30 23.52
C THR A 334 5.42 9.73 23.20
N VAL A 335 6.03 10.37 22.21
CA VAL A 335 5.63 11.72 21.80
C VAL A 335 4.20 11.72 21.27
N VAL A 336 3.83 10.72 20.47
CA VAL A 336 2.47 10.57 19.95
C VAL A 336 1.48 10.29 21.07
N SER A 337 1.78 9.38 22.00
CA SER A 337 0.91 9.11 23.15
C SER A 337 0.64 10.35 23.98
N ARG A 338 1.61 11.27 24.13
CA ARG A 338 1.37 12.55 24.82
C ARG A 338 0.51 13.53 24.04
N VAL A 339 0.58 13.48 22.71
CA VAL A 339 -0.24 14.30 21.82
C VAL A 339 -1.68 13.79 21.78
N LEU A 340 -1.87 12.47 21.83
CA LEU A 340 -3.20 11.85 21.82
C LEU A 340 -3.84 11.80 23.21
N ASP A 341 -3.05 11.50 24.25
CA ASP A 341 -3.47 11.37 25.64
C ASP A 341 -2.74 12.40 26.52
N ALA A 342 -3.42 13.49 26.87
CA ALA A 342 -2.88 14.56 27.71
C ALA A 342 -2.51 14.12 29.15
N SER A 343 -2.86 12.89 29.55
CA SER A 343 -2.64 12.35 30.90
C SER A 343 -1.28 11.68 31.11
N THR A 344 -0.51 11.43 30.04
CA THR A 344 0.74 10.66 30.12
C THR A 344 1.95 11.54 30.38
N GLU A 345 2.11 12.02 31.62
CA GLU A 345 3.29 12.81 32.03
C GLU A 345 4.59 11.97 32.01
N TYR A 346 4.47 10.65 32.18
CA TYR A 346 5.60 9.75 32.31
C TYR A 346 6.32 9.45 30.97
N GLY A 347 7.58 9.05 31.05
CA GLY A 347 8.37 8.60 29.90
C GLY A 347 7.99 7.18 29.44
N PRO A 348 8.66 6.65 28.40
CA PRO A 348 8.39 5.30 27.92
C PRO A 348 8.75 4.28 28.99
N THR A 349 7.88 3.29 29.15
CA THR A 349 8.07 2.19 30.10
C THR A 349 8.56 0.93 29.39
N ALA A 350 8.99 -0.08 30.17
CA ALA A 350 9.30 -1.40 29.62
C ALA A 350 8.09 -2.06 28.93
N VAL A 351 6.88 -1.81 29.44
CA VAL A 351 5.63 -2.30 28.85
C VAL A 351 5.39 -1.69 27.46
N ASP A 352 5.66 -0.40 27.30
CA ASP A 352 5.55 0.28 26.01
C ASP A 352 6.58 -0.28 25.01
N ALA A 353 7.81 -0.50 25.48
CA ALA A 353 8.85 -1.13 24.67
C ALA A 353 8.47 -2.55 24.24
N ALA A 354 7.94 -3.39 25.14
CA ALA A 354 7.50 -4.74 24.83
C ALA A 354 6.35 -4.77 23.80
N LYS A 355 5.34 -3.91 23.96
CA LYS A 355 4.23 -3.77 22.99
C LYS A 355 4.72 -3.33 21.62
N LEU A 356 5.62 -2.35 21.59
CA LEU A 356 6.17 -1.84 20.34
C LEU A 356 7.14 -2.82 19.68
N PHE A 357 7.88 -3.60 20.46
CA PHE A 357 8.83 -4.59 19.97
C PHE A 357 8.17 -5.53 18.97
N ILE A 358 7.03 -6.12 19.31
CA ILE A 358 6.23 -6.99 18.43
C ILE A 358 5.95 -6.30 17.09
N ARG A 359 5.58 -5.02 17.10
CA ARG A 359 5.28 -4.22 15.89
C ARG A 359 6.51 -3.95 15.02
N VAL A 360 7.71 -3.96 15.59
CA VAL A 360 8.96 -3.68 14.87
C VAL A 360 9.65 -4.94 14.36
N VAL A 361 9.48 -6.08 15.04
CA VAL A 361 10.24 -7.31 14.73
C VAL A 361 9.44 -8.38 14.02
N THR A 362 8.12 -8.46 14.18
CA THR A 362 7.33 -9.59 13.64
C THR A 362 7.43 -9.74 12.13
N HIS A 363 7.53 -8.64 11.37
CA HIS A 363 7.75 -8.73 9.92
C HIS A 363 9.18 -9.13 9.57
N ARG A 364 10.14 -8.89 10.45
CA ARG A 364 11.57 -9.22 10.27
C ARG A 364 11.92 -10.64 10.70
N LEU A 365 11.06 -11.29 11.49
CA LEU A 365 11.27 -12.64 11.97
C LEU A 365 10.60 -13.67 11.05
N ARG A 366 11.11 -14.90 11.12
CA ARG A 366 10.48 -16.08 10.54
C ARG A 366 10.61 -17.25 11.51
N VAL A 367 9.61 -18.12 11.57
CA VAL A 367 9.73 -19.39 12.30
C VAL A 367 10.54 -20.38 11.45
N ARG A 368 11.57 -20.99 12.05
CA ARG A 368 12.35 -22.04 11.40
C ARG A 368 11.52 -23.32 11.29
N ASN A 369 11.57 -24.01 10.14
CA ASN A 369 10.80 -25.23 9.92
C ASN A 369 11.40 -26.48 10.57
N GLY A 370 12.60 -26.37 11.14
CA GLY A 370 13.28 -27.45 11.85
C GLY A 370 14.81 -27.28 11.92
N PRO A 371 15.54 -28.29 12.41
CA PRO A 371 17.00 -28.23 12.57
C PRO A 371 17.76 -28.00 11.26
N GLN A 372 17.17 -28.37 10.12
CA GLN A 372 17.80 -28.15 8.81
C GLN A 372 17.81 -26.66 8.41
N ASP A 373 16.76 -25.91 8.75
CA ASP A 373 16.72 -24.46 8.55
C ASP A 373 17.74 -23.74 9.45
N GLU A 374 18.13 -24.34 10.58
CA GLU A 374 19.17 -23.80 11.47
C GLU A 374 20.58 -23.96 10.89
N ALA A 375 20.87 -25.10 10.24
CA ALA A 375 22.19 -25.35 9.65
C ALA A 375 22.36 -24.70 8.27
N LEU A 376 21.28 -24.60 7.48
CA LEU A 376 21.32 -24.21 6.07
C LEU A 376 20.72 -22.82 5.79
N GLY A 377 20.10 -22.20 6.78
CA GLY A 377 19.44 -20.89 6.67
C GLY A 377 20.28 -19.78 6.00
N PRO A 378 21.61 -19.72 6.15
CA PRO A 378 22.43 -18.73 5.44
C PRO A 378 22.86 -19.13 4.02
N LEU A 379 22.80 -20.41 3.64
CA LEU A 379 23.56 -20.97 2.51
C LEU A 379 22.69 -21.43 1.32
N LEU A 380 21.37 -21.56 1.52
CA LEU A 380 20.47 -22.25 0.57
C LEU A 380 19.41 -21.37 -0.10
N TRP A 381 19.51 -20.04 0.02
CA TRP A 381 18.49 -19.12 -0.53
C TRP A 381 18.78 -18.61 -1.94
N ASP A 382 19.89 -19.03 -2.54
CA ASP A 382 20.19 -18.76 -3.95
C ASP A 382 19.75 -19.97 -4.79
N ASP A 383 18.73 -19.74 -5.62
CA ASP A 383 18.46 -20.41 -6.92
C ASP A 383 17.45 -21.57 -7.04
N GLU A 384 16.98 -22.26 -6.00
CA GLU A 384 16.16 -23.48 -6.22
C GLU A 384 14.63 -23.28 -6.42
N ASP A 385 14.07 -22.11 -6.12
CA ASP A 385 12.61 -21.86 -6.23
C ASP A 385 12.11 -21.56 -7.67
N GLU A 386 12.99 -21.46 -8.68
CA GLU A 386 12.57 -21.29 -10.08
C GLU A 386 11.95 -22.57 -10.67
N ARG A 387 12.20 -23.73 -10.07
CA ARG A 387 11.63 -25.01 -10.51
C ARG A 387 10.58 -25.46 -9.52
N GLY A 388 9.40 -24.87 -9.62
CA GLY A 388 8.20 -25.35 -8.93
C GLY A 388 8.13 -26.88 -8.96
N ALA A 389 7.86 -27.47 -7.79
CA ALA A 389 7.74 -28.90 -7.54
C ALA A 389 9.06 -29.70 -7.46
N ARG A 390 9.81 -29.50 -6.39
CA ARG A 390 10.27 -30.63 -5.59
C ARG A 390 9.73 -30.50 -4.18
N SER A 391 8.50 -30.97 -3.98
CA SER A 391 8.12 -31.50 -2.68
C SER A 391 9.18 -32.56 -2.34
N LEU A 392 10.11 -32.24 -1.45
CA LEU A 392 10.90 -33.28 -0.80
C LEU A 392 9.88 -34.30 -0.26
N PRO A 393 10.08 -35.60 -0.52
CA PRO A 393 9.12 -36.62 -0.12
C PRO A 393 8.80 -36.40 1.36
N SER A 394 7.51 -36.20 1.66
CA SER A 394 7.03 -36.02 3.02
C SER A 394 7.44 -37.25 3.82
N LEU A 395 8.49 -37.12 4.63
CA LEU A 395 9.05 -38.20 5.45
C LEU A 395 8.11 -38.59 6.62
N GLY A 396 6.80 -38.63 6.41
CA GLY A 396 5.81 -38.95 7.44
C GLY A 396 5.71 -37.93 8.57
N LEU A 397 6.11 -36.67 8.32
CA LEU A 397 6.14 -35.59 9.31
C LEU A 397 4.80 -34.85 9.51
N GLU A 398 3.71 -35.32 8.88
CA GLU A 398 2.37 -34.68 8.95
C GLU A 398 1.82 -34.61 10.39
N THR A 399 2.24 -35.51 11.28
CA THR A 399 1.86 -35.48 12.70
C THR A 399 2.56 -34.39 13.53
N LEU A 400 3.61 -33.73 13.01
CA LEU A 400 4.30 -32.63 13.71
C LEU A 400 3.78 -31.23 13.33
N GLU A 401 2.82 -31.12 12.41
CA GLU A 401 2.24 -29.82 12.03
C GLU A 401 1.36 -29.19 13.13
N HIS A 402 0.89 -30.00 14.09
CA HIS A 402 -0.06 -29.58 15.13
C HIS A 402 0.59 -28.87 16.34
N SER A 403 1.92 -28.72 16.39
CA SER A 403 2.63 -28.04 17.51
C SER A 403 3.51 -26.89 17.00
N ARG A 404 3.03 -26.13 16.02
CA ARG A 404 3.76 -24.97 15.51
C ARG A 404 3.23 -23.68 16.16
N ARG A 405 4.01 -23.14 17.09
CA ARG A 405 3.79 -21.82 17.72
C ARG A 405 3.94 -20.71 16.69
N SER A 406 3.14 -19.65 16.80
CA SER A 406 3.30 -18.46 15.95
C SER A 406 4.51 -17.64 16.36
N ILE A 407 4.97 -16.71 15.51
CA ILE A 407 6.03 -15.76 15.86
C ILE A 407 5.63 -14.96 17.12
N CYS A 408 4.35 -14.55 17.19
CA CYS A 408 3.81 -13.82 18.33
C CYS A 408 3.85 -14.65 19.60
N ASP A 409 3.45 -15.93 19.54
CA ASP A 409 3.47 -16.82 20.72
C ASP A 409 4.90 -16.98 21.23
N ILE A 410 5.87 -17.23 20.34
CA ILE A 410 7.28 -17.36 20.74
C ILE A 410 7.79 -16.06 21.38
N ILE A 411 7.46 -14.89 20.82
CA ILE A 411 7.87 -13.61 21.41
C ILE A 411 7.26 -13.43 22.80
N VAL A 412 5.95 -13.66 22.93
CA VAL A 412 5.24 -13.42 24.19
C VAL A 412 5.63 -14.43 25.27
N GLU A 413 5.69 -15.72 24.93
CA GLU A 413 5.93 -16.80 25.88
C GLU A 413 7.39 -16.98 26.26
N ASP A 414 8.32 -16.84 25.30
CA ASP A 414 9.73 -17.18 25.53
C ASP A 414 10.61 -15.94 25.70
N ILE A 415 10.34 -14.86 24.94
CA ILE A 415 11.25 -13.69 24.90
C ILE A 415 10.84 -12.65 25.95
N LEU A 416 9.57 -12.24 25.97
CA LEU A 416 9.08 -11.20 26.87
C LEU A 416 9.01 -11.65 28.34
N THR A 417 8.97 -12.95 28.59
CA THR A 417 8.99 -13.53 29.95
C THR A 417 10.40 -13.72 30.49
N ALA A 418 11.39 -13.91 29.60
CA ALA A 418 12.77 -14.20 29.99
C ALA A 418 13.63 -12.94 30.20
N VAL A 419 13.30 -11.84 29.53
CA VAL A 419 13.99 -10.53 29.62
C VAL A 419 13.28 -9.63 30.61
#